data_AF-Q232L4-F1
#
_entry.id   AF-Q232L4-F1
#
_cell.length_a   1.000
_cell.length_b   1.000
_cell.length_c   1.000
_cell.angle_alpha   90.00
_cell.angle_beta   90.00
_cell.angle_gamma   90.00
#
_symmetry.space_group_name_H-M   'P 1'
#
loop_
_entity.id
_entity.type
_entity.pdbx_description
1 polymer ?
#
loop_
_entity_poly.entity_id
_entity_poly.type
_entity_poly.pdbx_seq_one_letter_code
_entity_poly.pdbx_strand_id
1 'polypeptide(L)'
;MAGTCLKTILVICALVTIAAGGVGLYFTLTQLNGYKELWSQVNPDVDKYAMYSLCGFTGVTILTGLISLIGVLKRNRCLLLIFNILAIVLLGLFVAIGVFITIYTNNQFQDIKNITNCNNAPSDYNWLQQSNEFYQKVGILFCTQLCKCYVQNVQDFPPSTFDNKSVATIPSQGTTQIQVCPYAKQETQYDQYLSLVQFLENKFECSGICDPVPYYVFTDINRGPPTYTSGCKQRVQDFFEKYGNIVRVVAFSIGGFFFLQIILAIWLCCIKKSNGENDYYSRLAQY
;
A
#
# COMPACT_ATOMS: atom_id res chain seq x y z
N MET A 1 5.69 -43.07 13.10
CA MET A 1 6.37 -41.79 13.41
C MET A 1 6.08 -40.68 12.39
N ALA A 2 6.12 -40.93 11.08
CA ALA A 2 5.91 -39.90 10.04
C ALA A 2 4.62 -39.06 10.22
N GLY A 3 3.49 -39.69 10.59
CA GLY A 3 2.22 -39.00 10.77
C GLY A 3 2.20 -37.99 11.94
N THR A 4 2.94 -38.25 13.01
CA THR A 4 3.02 -37.34 14.17
C THR A 4 3.82 -36.09 13.83
N CYS A 5 4.94 -36.25 13.12
CA CYS A 5 5.76 -35.12 12.65
C CYS A 5 4.97 -34.20 11.71
N LEU A 6 4.29 -34.79 10.70
CA LEU A 6 3.47 -34.03 9.74
C LEU A 6 2.33 -33.26 10.43
N LYS A 7 1.69 -33.88 11.42
CA LYS A 7 0.66 -33.22 12.23
C LYS A 7 1.22 -32.00 12.97
N THR A 8 2.37 -32.13 13.61
CA THR A 8 3.01 -31.02 14.33
C THR A 8 3.37 -29.87 13.41
N ILE A 9 3.94 -30.15 12.23
CA ILE A 9 4.28 -29.13 11.24
C ILE A 9 3.03 -28.36 10.80
N LEU A 10 1.94 -29.07 10.45
CA LEU A 10 0.69 -28.42 10.04
C LEU A 10 0.06 -27.57 11.15
N VAL A 11 0.14 -28.01 12.41
CA VAL A 11 -0.31 -27.20 13.57
C VAL A 11 0.50 -25.91 13.65
N ILE A 12 1.82 -25.98 13.52
CA ILE A 12 2.68 -24.78 13.53
C ILE A 12 2.32 -23.85 12.37
N CYS A 13 2.16 -24.37 11.15
CA CYS A 13 1.75 -23.58 10.00
C CYS A 13 0.38 -22.91 10.18
N ALA A 14 -0.57 -23.61 10.80
CA ALA A 14 -1.89 -23.06 11.11
C ALA A 14 -1.80 -21.92 12.12
N LEU A 15 -1.00 -22.08 13.19
CA LEU A 15 -0.77 -21.02 14.18
C LEU A 15 -0.07 -19.80 13.57
N VAL A 16 0.92 -20.01 12.70
CA VAL A 16 1.57 -18.92 11.94
C VAL A 16 0.55 -18.19 11.05
N THR A 17 -0.35 -18.92 10.39
CA THR A 17 -1.40 -18.33 9.54
C THR A 17 -2.37 -17.47 10.37
N ILE A 18 -2.80 -17.96 11.54
CA ILE A 18 -3.68 -17.22 12.46
C ILE A 18 -2.98 -15.96 12.97
N ALA A 19 -1.72 -16.08 13.40
CA ALA A 19 -0.94 -14.94 13.89
C ALA A 19 -0.73 -13.89 12.80
N ALA A 20 -0.38 -14.30 11.58
CA ALA A 20 -0.22 -13.40 10.44
C ALA A 20 -1.54 -12.68 10.09
N GLY A 21 -2.67 -13.42 10.08
CA GLY A 21 -3.99 -12.82 9.88
C GLY A 21 -4.35 -11.82 10.98
N GLY A 22 -4.03 -12.13 12.24
CA GLY A 22 -4.26 -11.24 13.39
C GLY A 22 -3.43 -9.95 13.31
N VAL A 23 -2.14 -10.05 12.97
CA VAL A 23 -1.27 -8.89 12.72
C VAL A 23 -1.81 -8.05 11.54
N GLY A 24 -2.23 -8.70 10.46
CA GLY A 24 -2.83 -8.04 9.30
C GLY A 24 -4.12 -7.28 9.64
N LEU A 25 -4.99 -7.88 10.46
CA LEU A 25 -6.22 -7.24 10.93
C LEU A 25 -5.90 -6.04 11.83
N TYR A 26 -4.97 -6.20 12.79
CA TYR A 26 -4.52 -5.11 13.64
C TYR A 26 -3.94 -3.93 12.83
N PHE A 27 -3.10 -4.24 11.84
CA PHE A 27 -2.54 -3.23 10.95
C PHE A 27 -3.62 -2.52 10.12
N THR A 28 -4.56 -3.27 9.54
CA THR A 28 -5.69 -2.69 8.78
C THR A 28 -6.54 -1.76 9.66
N LEU A 29 -6.83 -2.15 10.90
CA LEU A 29 -7.62 -1.34 11.84
C LEU A 29 -6.89 -0.09 12.32
N THR A 30 -5.58 -0.18 12.59
CA THR A 30 -4.79 0.97 13.05
C THR A 30 -4.52 1.97 11.94
N GLN A 31 -4.28 1.50 10.72
CA GLN A 31 -4.03 2.37 9.55
C GLN A 31 -5.31 2.88 8.88
N LEU A 32 -6.48 2.37 9.29
CA LEU A 32 -7.78 2.75 8.74
C LEU A 32 -7.98 4.27 8.72
N ASN A 33 -7.57 4.95 9.80
CA ASN A 33 -7.75 6.39 9.92
C ASN A 33 -6.84 7.18 8.97
N GLY A 34 -5.59 6.73 8.76
CA GLY A 34 -4.63 7.42 7.89
C GLY A 34 -4.94 7.24 6.41
N TYR A 35 -5.34 6.03 5.99
CA TYR A 35 -5.68 5.76 4.59
C TYR A 35 -7.01 6.37 4.16
N LYS A 36 -7.97 6.47 5.08
CA LYS A 36 -9.27 7.09 4.81
C LYS A 36 -9.11 8.53 4.27
N GLU A 37 -8.21 9.30 4.86
CA GLU A 37 -7.97 10.69 4.43
C GLU A 37 -7.43 10.75 2.99
N LEU A 38 -6.46 9.89 2.67
CA LEU A 38 -5.85 9.78 1.34
C LEU A 38 -6.87 9.35 0.28
N TRP A 39 -7.59 8.24 0.52
CA TRP A 39 -8.50 7.68 -0.47
C TRP A 39 -9.79 8.49 -0.61
N SER A 40 -10.27 9.14 0.46
CA SER A 40 -11.42 10.04 0.38
C SER A 40 -11.18 11.22 -0.56
N GLN A 41 -9.92 11.63 -0.73
CA GLN A 41 -9.53 12.74 -1.60
C GLN A 41 -9.33 12.31 -3.05
N VAL A 42 -8.82 11.09 -3.30
CA VAL A 42 -8.58 10.59 -4.66
C VAL A 42 -9.87 10.03 -5.28
N ASN A 43 -10.60 9.18 -4.54
CA ASN A 43 -11.90 8.68 -4.97
C ASN A 43 -12.68 8.14 -3.76
N PRO A 44 -13.76 8.82 -3.32
CA PRO A 44 -14.47 8.47 -2.09
C PRO A 44 -15.14 7.10 -2.13
N ASP A 45 -15.40 6.55 -3.32
CA ASP A 45 -15.97 5.22 -3.47
C ASP A 45 -14.91 4.13 -3.30
N VAL A 46 -13.70 4.34 -3.82
CA VAL A 46 -12.60 3.36 -3.76
C VAL A 46 -12.14 3.09 -2.33
N ASP A 47 -12.15 4.11 -1.46
CA ASP A 47 -11.77 3.99 -0.05
C ASP A 47 -12.57 2.90 0.68
N LYS A 48 -13.90 2.97 0.56
CA LYS A 48 -14.81 2.06 1.25
C LYS A 48 -14.56 0.62 0.81
N TYR A 49 -14.48 0.37 -0.50
CA TYR A 49 -14.28 -0.98 -1.02
C TYR A 49 -12.88 -1.53 -0.68
N ALA A 50 -11.84 -0.71 -0.76
CA ALA A 50 -10.48 -1.14 -0.44
C ALA A 50 -10.37 -1.59 1.03
N MET A 51 -10.88 -0.81 1.97
CA MET A 51 -10.82 -1.16 3.39
C MET A 51 -11.66 -2.38 3.74
N TYR A 52 -12.90 -2.47 3.24
CA TYR A 52 -13.72 -3.67 3.46
C TYR A 52 -13.08 -4.92 2.85
N SER A 53 -12.43 -4.79 1.69
CA SER A 53 -11.73 -5.92 1.07
C SER A 53 -10.55 -6.40 1.91
N LEU A 54 -9.76 -5.50 2.50
CA LEU A 54 -8.63 -5.85 3.37
C LEU A 54 -9.08 -6.52 4.68
N CYS A 55 -10.12 -5.98 5.32
CA CYS A 55 -10.73 -6.59 6.50
C CYS A 55 -11.32 -7.98 6.19
N GLY A 56 -12.04 -8.11 5.08
CA GLY A 56 -12.59 -9.39 4.63
C GLY A 56 -11.49 -10.41 4.36
N PHE A 57 -10.43 -10.00 3.67
CA PHE A 57 -9.29 -10.85 3.34
C PHE A 57 -8.57 -11.36 4.58
N THR A 58 -8.23 -10.47 5.52
CA THR A 58 -7.59 -10.86 6.78
C THR A 58 -8.49 -11.77 7.62
N GLY A 59 -9.80 -11.52 7.66
CA GLY A 59 -10.78 -12.42 8.28
C GLY A 59 -10.78 -13.83 7.66
N VAL A 60 -10.76 -13.94 6.33
CA VAL A 60 -10.68 -15.23 5.63
C VAL A 60 -9.39 -15.97 5.94
N THR A 61 -8.25 -15.27 6.06
CA THR A 61 -6.98 -15.93 6.43
C THR A 61 -7.00 -16.50 7.85
N ILE A 62 -7.57 -15.77 8.82
CA ILE A 62 -7.74 -16.26 10.20
C ILE A 62 -8.66 -17.48 10.22
N LEU A 63 -9.80 -17.41 9.53
CA LEU A 63 -10.74 -18.52 9.44
C LEU A 63 -10.09 -19.77 8.82
N THR A 64 -9.32 -19.59 7.76
CA THR A 64 -8.58 -20.67 7.09
C THR A 64 -7.58 -21.32 8.05
N GLY A 65 -6.87 -20.53 8.84
CA GLY A 65 -5.96 -21.02 9.89
C GLY A 65 -6.68 -21.80 10.99
N LEU A 66 -7.85 -21.34 11.45
CA LEU A 66 -8.67 -22.04 12.44
C LEU A 66 -9.22 -23.38 11.92
N ILE A 67 -9.71 -23.41 10.68
CA ILE A 67 -10.19 -24.63 10.02
C ILE A 67 -9.04 -25.63 9.88
N SER A 68 -7.85 -25.16 9.49
CA SER A 68 -6.63 -25.98 9.43
C SER A 68 -6.30 -26.59 10.78
N LEU A 69 -6.26 -25.77 11.84
CA LEU A 69 -5.94 -26.21 13.19
C LEU A 69 -6.94 -27.28 13.69
N ILE A 70 -8.24 -27.02 13.57
CA ILE A 70 -9.28 -27.96 14.02
C ILE A 70 -9.26 -29.23 13.17
N GLY A 71 -9.09 -29.12 11.85
CA GLY A 71 -9.00 -30.24 10.93
C GLY A 71 -7.85 -31.18 11.26
N VAL A 72 -6.69 -30.63 11.60
CA VAL A 72 -5.49 -31.38 11.99
C VAL A 72 -5.64 -31.99 13.39
N LEU A 73 -6.20 -31.26 14.35
CA LEU A 73 -6.39 -31.74 15.72
C LEU A 73 -7.41 -32.89 15.80
N LYS A 74 -8.60 -32.71 15.18
CA LYS A 74 -9.69 -33.71 15.18
C LYS A 74 -9.52 -34.79 14.10
N ARG A 75 -8.55 -34.64 13.19
CA ARG A 75 -8.32 -35.53 12.04
C ARG A 75 -9.58 -35.73 11.20
N ASN A 76 -10.39 -34.67 11.04
CA ASN A 76 -11.63 -34.70 10.26
C ASN A 76 -11.30 -34.45 8.78
N ARG A 77 -11.57 -35.45 7.93
CA ARG A 77 -11.30 -35.39 6.49
C ARG A 77 -12.06 -34.27 5.78
N CYS A 78 -13.30 -34.00 6.20
CA CYS A 78 -14.13 -32.96 5.60
C CYS A 78 -13.53 -31.56 5.85
N LEU A 79 -13.09 -31.28 7.08
CA LEU A 79 -12.44 -30.00 7.41
C LEU A 79 -11.11 -29.81 6.69
N LEU A 80 -10.31 -30.87 6.55
CA LEU A 80 -9.06 -30.82 5.77
C LEU A 80 -9.32 -30.58 4.27
N LEU A 81 -10.41 -31.14 3.72
CA LEU A 81 -10.81 -30.89 2.34
C LEU A 81 -11.27 -29.44 2.14
N ILE A 82 -12.11 -28.91 3.05
CA ILE A 82 -12.53 -27.51 3.02
C ILE A 82 -11.31 -26.58 3.12
N PHE A 83 -10.39 -26.86 4.05
CA PHE A 83 -9.13 -26.14 4.18
C PHE A 83 -8.35 -26.12 2.87
N ASN A 84 -8.18 -27.27 2.20
CA ASN A 84 -7.45 -27.33 0.94
C ASN A 84 -8.10 -26.49 -0.17
N ILE A 85 -9.44 -26.49 -0.27
CA ILE A 85 -10.15 -25.65 -1.24
C ILE A 85 -9.88 -24.17 -0.95
N LEU A 86 -10.01 -23.74 0.32
CA LEU A 86 -9.73 -22.34 0.71
C LEU A 86 -8.26 -21.96 0.46
N ALA A 87 -7.32 -22.85 0.77
CA ALA A 87 -5.90 -22.62 0.54
C ALA A 87 -5.56 -22.51 -0.95
N ILE A 88 -6.22 -23.29 -1.83
CA ILE A 88 -6.07 -23.18 -3.28
C ILE A 88 -6.58 -21.83 -3.80
N VAL A 89 -7.73 -21.37 -3.30
CA VAL A 89 -8.28 -20.05 -3.66
C VAL A 89 -7.32 -18.93 -3.23
N LEU A 90 -6.81 -18.99 -2.00
CA LEU A 90 -5.83 -18.02 -1.49
C LEU A 90 -4.52 -18.06 -2.28
N LEU A 91 -4.00 -19.25 -2.61
CA LEU A 91 -2.83 -19.43 -3.46
C LEU A 91 -3.03 -18.74 -4.82
N GLY A 92 -4.15 -19.02 -5.49
CA GLY A 92 -4.48 -18.42 -6.78
C GLY A 92 -4.54 -16.89 -6.71
N LEU A 93 -5.14 -16.35 -5.66
CA LEU A 93 -5.22 -14.90 -5.43
C LEU A 93 -3.83 -14.27 -5.21
N PHE A 94 -2.98 -14.85 -4.36
CA PHE A 94 -1.64 -14.30 -4.12
C PHE A 94 -0.74 -14.40 -5.35
N VAL A 95 -0.82 -15.50 -6.11
CA VAL A 95 -0.10 -15.63 -7.38
C VAL A 95 -0.60 -14.61 -8.39
N ALA A 96 -1.92 -14.43 -8.52
CA ALA A 96 -2.50 -13.44 -9.42
C ALA A 96 -2.06 -12.01 -9.05
N ILE A 97 -2.05 -11.65 -7.77
CA ILE A 97 -1.54 -10.35 -7.29
C ILE A 97 -0.05 -10.20 -7.62
N GLY A 98 0.77 -11.21 -7.35
CA GLY A 98 2.20 -11.17 -7.64
C GLY A 98 2.51 -10.98 -9.13
N VAL A 99 1.78 -11.69 -9.99
CA VAL A 99 1.88 -11.55 -11.46
C VAL A 99 1.39 -10.19 -11.91
N PHE A 100 0.23 -9.74 -11.42
CA PHE A 100 -0.34 -8.44 -11.75
C PHE A 100 0.64 -7.30 -11.41
N ILE A 101 1.20 -7.29 -10.20
CA ILE A 101 2.18 -6.28 -9.78
C ILE A 101 3.42 -6.35 -10.67
N THR A 102 3.88 -7.55 -11.04
CA THR A 102 5.05 -7.70 -11.93
C THR A 102 4.79 -7.09 -13.31
N ILE A 103 3.63 -7.37 -13.91
CA ILE A 103 3.25 -6.80 -15.21
C ILE A 103 3.08 -5.29 -15.11
N TYR A 104 2.39 -4.82 -14.06
CA TYR A 104 2.11 -3.40 -13.87
C TYR A 104 3.39 -2.58 -13.62
N THR A 105 4.29 -3.07 -12.75
CA THR A 105 5.60 -2.44 -12.47
C THR A 105 6.56 -2.47 -13.66
N ASN A 106 6.50 -3.49 -14.51
CA ASN A 106 7.37 -3.56 -15.68
C ASN A 106 6.86 -2.73 -16.87
N ASN A 107 5.55 -2.63 -17.08
CA ASN A 107 5.01 -1.96 -18.26
C ASN A 107 4.70 -0.48 -17.95
N GLN A 108 3.75 -0.24 -17.05
CA GLN A 108 3.21 1.10 -16.82
C GLN A 108 4.23 2.02 -16.13
N PHE A 109 4.96 1.51 -15.15
CA PHE A 109 5.93 2.34 -14.44
C PHE A 109 7.18 2.67 -15.26
N GLN A 110 7.59 1.80 -16.19
CA GLN A 110 8.69 2.11 -17.10
C GLN A 110 8.31 3.23 -18.06
N ASP A 111 7.06 3.28 -18.52
CA ASP A 111 6.58 4.40 -19.35
C ASP A 111 6.66 5.72 -18.58
N ILE A 112 6.19 5.75 -17.33
CA ILE A 112 6.31 6.96 -16.48
C ILE A 112 7.79 7.33 -16.28
N LYS A 113 8.67 6.34 -16.09
CA LYS A 113 10.14 6.53 -15.92
C LYS A 113 10.78 7.17 -17.16
N ASN A 114 10.32 6.79 -18.34
CA ASN A 114 10.85 7.30 -19.61
C ASN A 114 10.35 8.70 -19.97
N ILE A 115 9.29 9.21 -19.33
CA ILE A 115 8.84 10.59 -19.52
C ILE A 115 9.88 11.54 -18.92
N THR A 116 10.74 12.13 -19.74
CA THR A 116 11.70 13.16 -19.27
C THR A 116 11.03 14.51 -19.09
N ASN A 117 9.97 14.80 -19.86
CA ASN A 117 9.22 16.05 -19.80
C ASN A 117 7.73 15.77 -19.64
N CYS A 118 7.14 16.24 -18.55
CA CYS A 118 5.74 16.00 -18.22
C CYS A 118 4.75 16.76 -19.11
N ASN A 119 5.20 17.77 -19.84
CA ASN A 119 4.38 18.48 -20.81
C ASN A 119 4.09 17.63 -22.05
N ASN A 120 4.86 16.57 -22.28
CA ASN A 120 4.73 15.65 -23.41
C ASN A 120 4.31 14.24 -22.95
N ALA A 121 3.70 14.12 -21.77
CA ALA A 121 3.22 12.84 -21.27
C ALA A 121 2.13 12.27 -22.22
N PRO A 122 2.12 10.96 -22.48
CA PRO A 122 1.02 10.32 -23.23
C PRO A 122 -0.34 10.58 -22.59
N SER A 123 -1.43 10.50 -23.36
CA SER A 123 -2.80 10.77 -22.89
C SER A 123 -3.22 9.95 -21.67
N ASP A 124 -2.68 8.75 -21.52
CA ASP A 124 -2.94 7.86 -20.39
C ASP A 124 -2.40 8.43 -19.06
N TYR A 125 -1.50 9.41 -19.14
CA TYR A 125 -0.88 10.11 -18.02
C TYR A 125 -1.27 11.59 -17.96
N ASN A 126 -2.45 11.96 -18.48
CA ASN A 126 -2.98 13.32 -18.41
C ASN A 126 -2.97 13.90 -16.98
N TRP A 127 -3.17 13.07 -15.96
CA TRP A 127 -3.11 13.50 -14.56
C TRP A 127 -1.74 14.06 -14.19
N LEU A 128 -0.64 13.52 -14.74
CA LEU A 128 0.73 13.96 -14.47
C LEU A 128 0.98 15.31 -15.13
N GLN A 129 0.53 15.47 -16.38
CA GLN A 129 0.61 16.74 -17.11
C GLN A 129 -0.22 17.83 -16.42
N GLN A 130 -1.48 17.55 -16.10
CA GLN A 130 -2.39 18.50 -15.44
C GLN A 130 -1.91 18.87 -14.04
N SER A 131 -1.38 17.91 -13.28
CA SER A 131 -0.78 18.19 -11.97
C SER A 131 0.47 19.07 -12.10
N ASN A 132 1.33 18.82 -13.10
CA ASN A 132 2.52 19.63 -13.33
C ASN A 132 2.17 21.06 -13.77
N GLU A 133 1.24 21.21 -14.73
CA GLU A 133 0.76 22.51 -15.20
C GLU A 133 0.12 23.31 -14.06
N PHE A 134 -0.74 22.66 -13.27
CA PHE A 134 -1.34 23.27 -12.08
C PHE A 134 -0.27 23.71 -11.08
N TYR A 135 0.69 22.84 -10.78
CA TYR A 135 1.80 23.13 -9.88
C TYR A 135 2.60 24.34 -10.36
N GLN A 136 2.95 24.41 -11.65
CA GLN A 136 3.69 25.53 -12.21
C GLN A 136 2.87 26.82 -12.15
N LYS A 137 1.60 26.80 -12.60
CA LYS A 137 0.71 27.98 -12.62
C LYS A 137 0.50 28.57 -11.23
N VAL A 138 0.35 27.71 -10.22
CA VAL A 138 0.12 28.12 -8.84
C VAL A 138 1.42 28.46 -8.12
N GLY A 139 2.49 27.71 -8.38
CA GLY A 139 3.82 27.93 -7.81
C GLY A 139 4.45 29.27 -8.22
N ILE A 140 4.18 29.76 -9.43
CA ILE A 140 4.63 31.10 -9.86
C ILE A 140 3.93 32.23 -9.07
N LEU A 141 2.73 32.00 -8.54
CA LEU A 141 1.97 32.99 -7.77
C LEU A 141 2.38 32.98 -6.29
N PHE A 142 2.88 31.86 -5.78
CA PHE A 142 3.30 31.74 -4.39
C PHE A 142 4.62 32.50 -4.15
N CYS A 143 4.71 33.18 -2.99
CA CYS A 143 5.78 34.13 -2.67
C CYS A 143 5.88 35.30 -3.67
N THR A 144 4.76 35.81 -4.17
CA THR A 144 4.71 37.04 -5.00
C THR A 144 3.94 38.15 -4.29
N GLN A 145 3.84 39.33 -4.88
CA GLN A 145 3.02 40.41 -4.32
C GLN A 145 1.53 40.03 -4.22
N LEU A 146 1.06 39.11 -5.08
CA LEU A 146 -0.32 38.61 -5.06
C LEU A 146 -0.56 37.61 -3.93
N CYS A 147 0.46 36.85 -3.55
CA CYS A 147 0.43 36.04 -2.35
C CYS A 147 1.80 35.97 -1.67
N LYS A 148 1.97 36.83 -0.66
CA LYS A 148 3.19 36.86 0.16
C LYS A 148 3.27 35.58 0.97
N CYS A 149 4.42 34.93 0.94
CA CYS A 149 4.64 33.75 1.78
C CYS A 149 5.30 34.14 3.09
N TYR A 150 4.89 33.49 4.19
CA TYR A 150 5.49 33.69 5.51
C TYR A 150 6.58 32.65 5.75
N VAL A 151 7.83 33.12 5.87
CA VAL A 151 9.02 32.27 6.12
C VAL A 151 9.66 32.72 7.42
N GLN A 152 9.70 31.83 8.40
CA GLN A 152 10.21 32.08 9.75
C GLN A 152 11.73 32.32 9.73
N ASN A 153 12.48 31.45 9.04
CA ASN A 153 13.93 31.49 8.95
C ASN A 153 14.36 31.38 7.48
N VAL A 154 14.63 32.52 6.84
CA VAL A 154 15.09 32.54 5.44
C VAL A 154 16.44 31.83 5.25
N GLN A 155 17.25 31.77 6.32
CA GLN A 155 18.58 31.14 6.32
C GLN A 155 18.54 29.61 6.23
N ASP A 156 17.38 28.98 6.44
CA ASP A 156 17.23 27.53 6.35
C ASP A 156 17.19 27.05 4.88
N PHE A 157 17.08 27.99 3.92
CA PHE A 157 16.98 27.71 2.50
C PHE A 157 18.28 28.03 1.75
N PRO A 158 18.53 27.40 0.59
CA PRO A 158 19.66 27.74 -0.25
C PRO A 158 19.73 29.24 -0.56
N PRO A 159 20.94 29.86 -0.55
CA PRO A 159 21.12 31.23 -1.02
C PRO A 159 20.52 31.36 -2.41
N SER A 160 19.79 32.45 -2.67
CA SER A 160 19.01 32.73 -3.90
C SER A 160 17.59 32.15 -4.00
N THR A 161 17.15 31.32 -3.05
CA THR A 161 15.79 30.71 -3.11
C THR A 161 14.68 31.76 -3.21
N PHE A 162 14.86 32.90 -2.52
CA PHE A 162 13.87 33.96 -2.43
C PHE A 162 14.29 35.26 -3.13
N ASP A 163 15.30 35.20 -4.00
CA ASP A 163 15.69 36.37 -4.79
C ASP A 163 14.52 36.80 -5.68
N ASN A 164 14.12 38.06 -5.58
CA ASN A 164 12.96 38.62 -6.27
C ASN A 164 11.59 38.01 -5.85
N LYS A 165 11.54 37.30 -4.71
CA LYS A 165 10.29 36.82 -4.12
C LYS A 165 9.79 37.78 -3.04
N SER A 166 8.47 37.81 -2.83
CA SER A 166 7.83 38.58 -1.77
C SER A 166 7.63 37.71 -0.54
N VAL A 167 8.55 37.83 0.42
CA VAL A 167 8.55 37.09 1.68
C VAL A 167 8.13 38.01 2.82
N ALA A 168 7.24 37.53 3.68
CA ALA A 168 6.85 38.15 4.93
C ALA A 168 7.60 37.51 6.10
N THR A 169 8.06 38.32 7.05
CA THR A 169 8.71 37.88 8.30
C THR A 169 7.75 37.85 9.49
N ILE A 170 6.49 38.26 9.29
CA ILE A 170 5.43 38.26 10.31
C ILE A 170 4.26 37.40 9.80
N PRO A 171 3.71 36.48 10.62
CA PRO A 171 2.63 35.59 10.20
C PRO A 171 1.39 36.30 9.65
N SER A 172 1.08 37.50 10.16
CA SER A 172 -0.09 38.27 9.73
C SER A 172 0.04 38.89 8.33
N GLN A 173 1.23 38.88 7.74
CA GLN A 173 1.53 39.52 6.47
C GLN A 173 1.73 38.54 5.31
N GLY A 174 1.68 37.23 5.56
CA GLY A 174 1.86 36.20 4.55
C GLY A 174 1.20 34.89 4.93
N THR A 175 1.28 33.91 4.04
CA THR A 175 0.76 32.55 4.29
C THR A 175 1.87 31.51 4.18
N THR A 176 1.71 30.41 4.91
CA THR A 176 2.63 29.27 4.87
C THR A 176 2.35 28.30 3.73
N GLN A 177 1.15 28.38 3.13
CA GLN A 177 0.68 27.47 2.09
C GLN A 177 -0.19 28.23 1.07
N ILE A 178 -0.14 27.80 -0.19
CA ILE A 178 -0.83 28.46 -1.29
C ILE A 178 -2.36 28.37 -1.22
N GLN A 179 -2.91 27.35 -0.55
CA GLN A 179 -4.36 27.11 -0.38
C GLN A 179 -5.08 28.25 0.33
N VAL A 180 -4.35 28.98 1.17
CA VAL A 180 -4.89 30.11 1.94
C VAL A 180 -4.97 31.37 1.07
N CYS A 181 -4.21 31.45 -0.03
CA CYS A 181 -4.21 32.58 -0.95
C CYS A 181 -5.57 32.71 -1.65
N PRO A 182 -6.16 33.92 -1.74
CA PRO A 182 -7.45 34.13 -2.40
C PRO A 182 -7.50 33.63 -3.85
N TYR A 183 -6.39 33.75 -4.59
CA TYR A 183 -6.28 33.34 -5.99
C TYR A 183 -6.36 31.82 -6.19
N ALA A 184 -5.84 31.02 -5.25
CA ALA A 184 -5.87 29.57 -5.36
C ALA A 184 -7.31 29.02 -5.26
N LYS A 185 -8.22 29.75 -4.60
CA LYS A 185 -9.63 29.34 -4.40
C LYS A 185 -10.53 29.61 -5.59
N GLN A 186 -10.10 30.43 -6.56
CA GLN A 186 -10.94 30.79 -7.72
C GLN A 186 -10.94 29.70 -8.81
N GLU A 187 -9.98 28.79 -8.77
CA GLU A 187 -9.74 27.78 -9.80
C GLU A 187 -10.30 26.42 -9.36
N THR A 188 -11.63 26.32 -9.23
CA THR A 188 -12.34 25.10 -8.80
C THR A 188 -12.08 23.89 -9.72
N GLN A 189 -11.62 24.13 -10.95
CA GLN A 189 -11.24 23.09 -11.90
C GLN A 189 -10.11 22.17 -11.38
N TYR A 190 -9.33 22.61 -10.38
CA TYR A 190 -8.16 21.89 -9.88
C TYR A 190 -8.27 21.37 -8.45
N ASP A 191 -9.45 21.40 -7.84
CA ASP A 191 -9.64 20.95 -6.46
C ASP A 191 -9.15 19.50 -6.24
N GLN A 192 -9.34 18.63 -7.23
CA GLN A 192 -8.86 17.24 -7.22
C GLN A 192 -7.32 17.11 -7.25
N TYR A 193 -6.63 18.07 -7.87
CA TYR A 193 -5.18 18.07 -7.97
C TYR A 193 -4.54 18.67 -6.72
N LEU A 194 -5.21 19.64 -6.09
CA LEU A 194 -4.75 20.31 -4.88
C LEU A 194 -4.45 19.32 -3.76
N SER A 195 -5.39 18.41 -3.49
CA SER A 195 -5.26 17.37 -2.48
C SER A 195 -4.14 16.39 -2.83
N LEU A 196 -4.06 15.97 -4.10
CA LEU A 196 -3.01 15.07 -4.58
C LEU A 196 -1.62 15.68 -4.39
N VAL A 197 -1.38 16.91 -4.86
CA VAL A 197 -0.06 17.52 -4.76
C VAL A 197 0.33 17.83 -3.31
N GLN A 198 -0.63 18.24 -2.47
CA GLN A 198 -0.40 18.42 -1.04
C GLN A 198 -0.03 17.09 -0.37
N PHE A 199 -0.73 16.01 -0.71
CA PHE A 199 -0.40 14.67 -0.24
C PHE A 199 1.01 14.26 -0.69
N LEU A 200 1.35 14.51 -1.95
CA LEU A 200 2.68 14.17 -2.47
C LEU A 200 3.78 14.92 -1.71
N GLU A 201 3.67 16.25 -1.56
CA GLU A 201 4.64 17.03 -0.81
C GLU A 201 4.77 16.53 0.65
N ASN A 202 3.63 16.33 1.31
CA ASN A 202 3.62 15.94 2.72
C ASN A 202 4.20 14.54 2.95
N LYS A 203 3.83 13.58 2.09
CA LYS A 203 4.19 12.16 2.23
C LYS A 203 5.61 11.88 1.76
N PHE A 204 6.04 12.54 0.69
CA PHE A 204 7.30 12.24 0.02
C PHE A 204 8.39 13.28 0.28
N GLU A 205 8.08 14.36 1.00
CA GLU A 205 9.02 15.45 1.33
C GLU A 205 9.72 16.00 0.09
N CYS A 206 8.93 16.15 -0.96
CA CYS A 206 9.33 16.65 -2.27
C CYS A 206 8.54 17.93 -2.58
N SER A 207 8.98 18.67 -3.58
CA SER A 207 8.28 19.84 -4.07
C SER A 207 8.46 19.95 -5.58
N GLY A 208 7.41 20.36 -6.28
CA GLY A 208 7.30 20.24 -7.73
C GLY A 208 6.95 18.83 -8.19
N ILE A 209 6.16 18.71 -9.26
CA ILE A 209 5.83 17.38 -9.81
C ILE A 209 6.99 16.87 -10.64
N CYS A 210 7.34 17.58 -11.71
CA CYS A 210 8.44 17.19 -12.60
C CYS A 210 9.62 18.15 -12.50
N ASP A 211 9.33 19.44 -12.40
CA ASP A 211 10.35 20.46 -12.15
C ASP A 211 10.42 20.72 -10.64
N PRO A 212 11.55 20.44 -9.97
CA PRO A 212 11.65 20.63 -8.54
C PRO A 212 11.62 22.10 -8.16
N VAL A 213 11.01 22.40 -7.01
CA VAL A 213 10.99 23.73 -6.41
C VAL A 213 11.74 23.70 -5.07
N PRO A 214 12.57 24.69 -4.75
CA PRO A 214 13.43 24.68 -3.54
C PRO A 214 12.68 24.89 -2.21
N TYR A 215 11.36 25.00 -2.23
CA TYR A 215 10.50 25.19 -1.06
C TYR A 215 9.15 24.50 -1.29
N TYR A 216 8.46 24.13 -0.21
CA TYR A 216 7.10 23.58 -0.28
C TYR A 216 6.07 24.64 -0.69
N VAL A 217 5.17 24.30 -1.59
CA VAL A 217 4.13 25.22 -2.09
C VAL A 217 2.77 24.89 -1.47
N PHE A 218 2.45 23.60 -1.37
CA PHE A 218 1.17 23.09 -0.89
C PHE A 218 1.20 22.59 0.54
N THR A 219 2.39 22.48 1.13
CA THR A 219 2.60 22.18 2.55
C THR A 219 3.34 23.33 3.22
N ASP A 220 3.43 23.31 4.55
CA ASP A 220 4.01 24.42 5.31
C ASP A 220 5.47 24.68 4.88
N ILE A 221 5.70 25.84 4.27
CA ILE A 221 7.02 26.28 3.84
C ILE A 221 8.03 26.31 5.01
N ASN A 222 7.58 26.50 6.25
CA ASN A 222 8.46 26.55 7.43
C ASN A 222 8.98 25.19 7.89
N ARG A 223 8.65 24.10 7.17
CA ARG A 223 9.32 22.80 7.33
C ARG A 223 10.77 22.81 6.83
N GLY A 224 11.20 23.89 6.17
CA GLY A 224 12.50 24.01 5.53
C GLY A 224 12.47 23.55 4.08
N PRO A 225 13.64 23.39 3.44
CA PRO A 225 13.73 22.94 2.06
C PRO A 225 13.25 21.47 1.94
N PRO A 226 12.70 21.07 0.77
CA PRO A 226 12.33 19.68 0.53
C PRO A 226 13.53 18.75 0.66
N THR A 227 13.35 17.64 1.40
CA THR A 227 14.39 16.63 1.58
C THR A 227 14.79 16.00 0.24
N TYR A 228 13.83 15.90 -0.70
CA TYR A 228 14.04 15.31 -2.01
C TYR A 228 13.96 16.35 -3.14
N THR A 229 15.10 16.58 -3.81
CA THR A 229 15.30 17.73 -4.72
C THR A 229 15.05 17.45 -6.19
N SER A 230 14.73 16.22 -6.60
CA SER A 230 14.49 15.88 -8.01
C SER A 230 13.01 15.77 -8.38
N GLY A 231 12.15 16.39 -7.57
CA GLY A 231 10.71 16.48 -7.79
C GLY A 231 9.96 15.25 -7.27
N CYS A 232 8.65 15.44 -7.10
CA CYS A 232 7.77 14.43 -6.53
C CYS A 232 7.59 13.22 -7.44
N LYS A 233 7.61 13.40 -8.77
CA LYS A 233 7.50 12.31 -9.73
C LYS A 233 8.57 11.24 -9.48
N GLN A 234 9.84 11.63 -9.44
CA GLN A 234 10.92 10.68 -9.27
C GLN A 234 10.86 9.99 -7.90
N ARG A 235 10.48 10.75 -6.86
CA ARG A 235 10.31 10.17 -5.52
C ARG A 235 9.20 9.12 -5.45
N VAL A 236 8.08 9.40 -6.12
CA VAL A 236 6.96 8.46 -6.25
C VAL A 236 7.38 7.22 -7.04
N GLN A 237 8.17 7.37 -8.10
CA GLN A 237 8.72 6.25 -8.86
C GLN A 237 9.64 5.38 -8.00
N ASP A 238 10.58 5.99 -7.27
CA ASP A 238 11.48 5.28 -6.36
C ASP A 238 10.69 4.51 -5.29
N PHE A 239 9.61 5.12 -4.79
CA PHE A 239 8.70 4.47 -3.85
C PHE A 239 8.04 3.24 -4.50
N PHE A 240 7.42 3.38 -5.65
CA PHE A 240 6.74 2.26 -6.30
C PHE A 240 7.70 1.15 -6.75
N GLU A 241 8.90 1.48 -7.21
CA GLU A 241 9.92 0.48 -7.57
C GLU A 241 10.37 -0.30 -6.33
N LYS A 242 10.62 0.39 -5.21
CA LYS A 242 11.02 -0.24 -3.95
C LYS A 242 9.90 -1.09 -3.35
N TYR A 243 8.71 -0.51 -3.18
CA TYR A 243 7.59 -1.20 -2.54
C TYR A 243 6.97 -2.26 -3.46
N GLY A 244 6.90 -2.03 -4.76
CA GLY A 244 6.43 -3.02 -5.74
C GLY A 244 7.26 -4.29 -5.70
N ASN A 245 8.58 -4.17 -5.63
CA ASN A 245 9.48 -5.32 -5.46
C ASN A 245 9.24 -6.06 -4.14
N ILE A 246 9.06 -5.34 -3.03
CA ILE A 246 8.75 -5.94 -1.73
C ILE A 246 7.42 -6.70 -1.77
N VAL A 247 6.35 -6.07 -2.26
CA VAL A 247 5.02 -6.68 -2.33
C VAL A 247 5.03 -7.92 -3.24
N ARG A 248 5.75 -7.86 -4.37
CA ARG A 248 5.92 -9.02 -5.26
C ARG A 248 6.57 -10.20 -4.54
N VAL A 249 7.69 -9.98 -3.85
CA VAL A 249 8.40 -11.03 -3.11
C VAL A 249 7.52 -11.61 -1.99
N VAL A 250 6.83 -10.75 -1.25
CA VAL A 250 5.91 -11.17 -0.17
C VAL A 250 4.76 -12.00 -0.73
N ALA A 251 4.12 -11.56 -1.82
CA ALA A 251 3.00 -12.27 -2.44
C ALA A 251 3.39 -13.68 -2.90
N PHE A 252 4.52 -13.84 -3.58
CA PHE A 252 5.01 -15.16 -3.99
C PHE A 252 5.43 -16.03 -2.81
N SER A 253 6.01 -15.43 -1.75
CA SER A 253 6.39 -16.17 -0.53
C SER A 253 5.16 -16.74 0.18
N ILE A 254 4.10 -15.94 0.32
CA ILE A 254 2.84 -16.38 0.92
C ILE A 254 2.16 -17.43 0.03
N GLY A 255 2.17 -17.25 -1.30
CA GLY A 255 1.70 -18.26 -2.23
C GLY A 255 2.43 -19.59 -2.05
N GLY A 256 3.76 -19.58 -2.05
CA GLY A 256 4.58 -20.78 -1.81
C GLY A 256 4.28 -21.45 -0.48
N PHE A 257 4.02 -20.66 0.58
CA PHE A 257 3.62 -21.18 1.87
C PHE A 257 2.26 -21.90 1.84
N PHE A 258 1.24 -21.33 1.18
CA PHE A 258 -0.05 -22.02 1.00
C PHE A 258 0.08 -23.28 0.15
N PHE A 259 0.91 -23.24 -0.90
CA PHE A 259 1.19 -24.41 -1.72
C PHE A 259 1.79 -25.56 -0.89
N LEU A 260 2.76 -25.25 -0.03
CA LEU A 260 3.33 -26.24 0.90
C LEU A 260 2.26 -26.80 1.84
N GLN A 261 1.40 -25.95 2.41
CA GLN A 261 0.33 -26.40 3.30
C GLN A 261 -0.64 -27.36 2.59
N ILE A 262 -0.99 -27.10 1.33
CA ILE A 262 -1.84 -27.97 0.52
C ILE A 262 -1.21 -29.36 0.37
N ILE A 263 0.09 -29.42 0.02
CA ILE A 263 0.80 -30.71 -0.12
C ILE A 263 0.79 -31.48 1.19
N LEU A 264 1.15 -30.82 2.29
CA LEU A 264 1.19 -31.45 3.61
C LEU A 264 -0.20 -31.95 4.05
N ALA A 265 -1.26 -31.19 3.78
CA ALA A 265 -2.63 -31.58 4.10
C ALA A 265 -3.12 -32.76 3.25
N ILE A 266 -2.79 -32.79 1.95
CA ILE A 266 -3.08 -33.94 1.07
C ILE A 266 -2.33 -35.18 1.57
N TRP A 267 -1.04 -35.06 1.89
CA TRP A 267 -0.25 -36.16 2.45
C TRP A 267 -0.85 -36.67 3.76
N LEU A 268 -1.26 -35.79 4.68
CA LEU A 268 -1.89 -36.18 5.94
C LEU A 268 -3.23 -36.91 5.69
N CYS A 269 -3.98 -36.50 4.68
CA CYS A 269 -5.24 -37.13 4.30
C CYS A 269 -5.04 -38.54 3.69
N CYS A 270 -4.00 -38.70 2.86
CA CYS A 270 -3.69 -39.96 2.17
C CYS A 270 -2.99 -40.99 3.07
N ILE A 271 -2.35 -40.59 4.17
CA ILE A 271 -1.77 -41.54 5.13
C ILE A 271 -2.91 -42.35 5.77
N LYS A 272 -3.08 -43.58 5.25
CA LYS A 272 -4.00 -44.58 5.79
C LYS A 272 -3.76 -44.68 7.29
N LYS A 273 -4.82 -44.49 8.08
CA LYS A 273 -4.77 -44.81 9.51
C LYS A 273 -4.47 -46.30 9.56
N SER A 274 -3.22 -46.64 9.87
CA SER A 274 -2.87 -48.02 10.22
C SER A 274 -3.79 -48.36 11.39
N ASN A 275 -4.81 -49.17 11.11
CA ASN A 275 -5.79 -49.64 12.10
C ASN A 275 -5.09 -50.68 12.97
N GLY A 276 -4.07 -50.25 13.71
CA GLY A 276 -3.20 -51.13 14.47
C GLY A 276 -3.83 -51.68 15.75
N GLU A 277 -4.93 -51.11 16.28
CA GLU A 277 -5.41 -51.52 17.61
C GLU A 277 -6.93 -51.57 17.82
N ASN A 278 -7.76 -50.99 16.94
CA ASN A 278 -9.22 -50.94 17.17
C ASN A 278 -10.05 -51.90 16.32
N ASP A 279 -9.45 -52.69 15.43
CA ASP A 279 -10.20 -53.72 14.69
C ASP A 279 -10.20 -55.08 15.42
N TYR A 280 -9.36 -55.25 16.46
CA TYR A 280 -9.32 -56.48 17.25
C TYR A 280 -10.41 -56.48 18.34
N TYR A 281 -10.60 -55.36 19.06
CA TYR A 281 -11.63 -55.26 20.11
C TYR A 281 -13.06 -55.09 19.56
N SER A 282 -13.24 -54.46 18.40
CA SER A 282 -14.56 -54.36 17.76
C SER A 282 -15.05 -55.71 17.21
N ARG A 283 -14.12 -56.59 16.80
CA ARG A 283 -14.41 -57.97 16.38
C ARG A 283 -14.62 -58.92 17.57
N LEU A 284 -13.94 -58.70 18.69
CA LEU A 284 -14.16 -59.47 19.92
C LEU A 284 -15.45 -59.11 20.65
N ALA A 285 -15.98 -57.89 20.49
CA ALA A 285 -17.29 -57.51 21.06
C ALA A 285 -18.49 -58.07 20.26
N GLN A 286 -18.25 -58.78 19.16
CA GLN A 286 -19.28 -59.47 18.37
C GLN A 286 -19.33 -61.00 18.64
N TYR A 287 -18.53 -61.50 19.58
CA TYR A 287 -18.59 -62.87 20.10
C TYR A 287 -18.81 -62.84 21.61
#